data_AF-A0A3B0T3J1-F1
#
_entry.id   AF-A0A3B0T3J1-F1
#
_cell.length_a   1.000
_cell.length_b   1.000
_cell.length_c   1.000
_cell.angle_alpha   90.00
_cell.angle_beta   90.00
_cell.angle_gamma   90.00
#
_symmetry.space_group_name_H-M   'P 1'
#
loop_
_entity.id
_entity.type
_entity.pdbx_description
1 polymer ?
#
loop_
_entity_poly.entity_id
_entity_poly.type
_entity_poly.pdbx_seq_one_letter_code
_entity_poly.pdbx_strand_id
1 'polypeptide(L)'
;MILTLTLFIASCSTDDGSVFDTIPDPDSETPEVATLVFNEGDSSNDIMVAEASGEVGSTVSGRIIYTSTNTTQRRLYITQNISGQGDMPFNDFNLDSDNLKKALKADGSIDLDGATKKEIDFTFELPVPNIDNGSIVYSFWTTKGKGDFRDPAKRLALGVGAITVTVGTGTNPTAAVREFAAVKLFAPDVNGKTETFFSLLNETVYKINVGPEFRAFWDFGYYYGASGVSADDDASFASTAQYDESFGFPVEGLKPNADEEDAETETLNETFFGKSTSIDAAAFDTISLSGELNSIANSNEQKITKLNVGDVIEFVDNYGKKGLIKITDIQPGFGNTDFIEFDVKIQP
;
A
#
# COMPACT_ATOMS: atom_id res chain seq x y z
N MET A 1 79.97 -1.46 -0.41
CA MET A 1 79.10 -2.48 -1.03
C MET A 1 78.00 -2.78 -0.03
N ILE A 2 76.75 -2.88 -0.52
CA ILE A 2 75.52 -3.32 0.17
C ILE A 2 74.92 -2.26 1.12
N LEU A 3 73.61 -2.00 1.17
CA LEU A 3 72.46 -2.09 0.25
C LEU A 3 71.31 -1.47 1.06
N THR A 4 70.48 -0.68 0.41
CA THR A 4 69.24 -0.07 0.90
C THR A 4 68.28 -1.09 1.51
N LEU A 5 67.58 -0.73 2.59
CA LEU A 5 66.19 -1.16 2.80
C LEU A 5 65.42 -0.11 3.61
N THR A 6 64.55 0.61 2.91
CA THR A 6 63.54 1.52 3.44
C THR A 6 62.32 0.68 3.81
N LEU A 7 61.89 0.69 5.07
CA LEU A 7 60.54 0.25 5.45
C LEU A 7 59.70 1.46 5.82
N PHE A 8 58.67 1.70 5.01
CA PHE A 8 57.55 2.58 5.31
C PHE A 8 56.75 1.96 6.46
N ILE A 9 56.59 2.69 7.56
CA ILE A 9 55.53 2.41 8.55
C ILE A 9 54.35 3.27 8.11
N ALA A 10 53.40 2.65 7.41
CA ALA A 10 52.10 3.22 7.17
C ALA A 10 51.31 3.20 8.48
N SER A 11 50.87 4.38 8.89
CA SER A 11 49.92 4.65 9.96
C SER A 11 48.63 3.87 9.74
N CYS A 12 48.30 2.94 10.65
CA CYS A 12 46.93 2.48 10.86
C CYS A 12 46.30 3.40 11.91
N SER A 13 45.55 4.42 11.48
CA SER A 13 44.56 5.05 12.36
C SER A 13 43.32 4.17 12.32
N THR A 14 43.08 3.44 13.40
CA THR A 14 41.81 2.76 13.64
C THR A 14 40.81 3.83 14.05
N ASP A 15 39.92 4.19 13.14
CA ASP A 15 38.76 5.04 13.42
C ASP A 15 37.56 4.09 13.60
N ASP A 16 37.41 3.55 14.80
CA ASP A 16 36.19 2.86 15.24
C ASP A 16 35.17 3.93 15.63
N GLY A 17 34.55 4.53 14.61
CA GLY A 17 33.40 5.40 14.78
C GLY A 17 32.18 4.58 15.19
N SER A 18 31.91 4.52 16.50
CA SER A 18 30.63 4.10 17.04
C SER A 18 29.50 4.94 16.42
N VAL A 19 28.59 4.29 15.70
CA VAL A 19 27.41 4.90 15.06
C VAL A 19 26.39 5.43 16.10
N PHE A 20 26.65 5.22 17.41
CA PHE A 20 25.72 5.52 18.49
C PHE A 20 26.06 6.76 19.34
N ASP A 21 27.14 7.50 19.05
CA ASP A 21 27.62 8.57 19.95
C ASP A 21 27.25 10.02 19.57
N THR A 22 26.24 10.23 18.72
CA THR A 22 25.72 11.59 18.47
C THR A 22 24.35 11.79 19.09
N ILE A 23 24.35 12.11 20.38
CA ILE A 23 23.27 12.88 21.00
C ILE A 23 23.36 14.29 20.40
N PRO A 24 22.29 14.85 19.80
CA PRO A 24 22.35 16.18 19.20
C PRO A 24 22.65 17.25 20.25
N ASP A 25 23.60 18.13 19.91
CA ASP A 25 23.94 19.33 20.66
C ASP A 25 22.76 20.32 20.55
N PRO A 26 22.15 20.77 21.68
CA PRO A 26 21.01 21.69 21.66
C PRO A 26 21.34 23.08 21.07
N ASP A 27 22.61 23.40 20.81
CA ASP A 27 23.06 24.66 20.20
C ASP A 27 23.58 24.51 18.75
N SER A 28 23.37 23.37 18.09
CA SER A 28 23.76 23.21 16.68
C SER A 28 22.75 23.88 15.73
N GLU A 29 23.20 24.79 14.86
CA GLU A 29 22.39 25.39 13.78
C GLU A 29 22.07 24.40 12.64
N THR A 30 22.36 23.10 12.83
CA THR A 30 21.93 22.07 11.88
C THR A 30 20.45 21.78 12.10
N PRO A 31 19.61 21.82 11.05
CA PRO A 31 18.20 21.50 11.18
C PRO A 31 18.05 20.10 11.78
N GLU A 32 17.21 19.99 12.81
CA GLU A 32 16.89 18.72 13.46
C GLU A 32 16.29 17.76 12.43
N VAL A 33 16.97 16.66 12.14
CA VAL A 33 16.53 15.65 11.17
C VAL A 33 15.60 14.68 11.88
N ALA A 34 14.36 14.58 11.42
CA ALA A 34 13.40 13.62 11.96
C ALA A 34 13.91 12.19 11.71
N THR A 35 14.35 11.52 12.77
CA THR A 35 15.10 10.26 12.65
C THR A 35 14.32 9.09 13.25
N LEU A 36 14.17 8.02 12.48
CA LEU A 36 13.67 6.73 12.96
C LEU A 36 14.83 5.74 13.09
N VAL A 37 14.77 4.91 14.13
CA VAL A 37 15.81 3.91 14.43
C VAL A 37 15.15 2.59 14.79
N PHE A 38 15.61 1.52 14.14
CA PHE A 38 15.16 0.15 14.38
C PHE A 38 16.35 -0.77 14.52
N ASN A 39 16.39 -1.54 15.60
CA ASN A 39 17.44 -2.52 15.83
C ASN A 39 16.85 -3.87 16.27
N GLU A 40 16.96 -4.87 15.39
CA GLU A 40 16.46 -6.24 15.65
C GLU A 40 17.12 -6.89 16.87
N GLY A 41 18.40 -6.59 17.11
CA GLY A 41 19.18 -7.22 18.18
C GLY A 41 18.99 -6.56 19.54
N ASP A 42 18.63 -5.28 19.57
CA ASP A 42 18.43 -4.50 20.80
C ASP A 42 17.49 -3.31 20.53
N SER A 43 16.21 -3.46 20.87
CA SER A 43 15.19 -2.44 20.68
C SER A 43 15.19 -1.34 21.75
N SER A 44 16.14 -1.34 22.70
CA SER A 44 16.17 -0.35 23.79
C SER A 44 16.38 1.09 23.31
N ASN A 45 16.95 1.27 22.12
CA ASN A 45 17.20 2.57 21.48
C ASN A 45 16.34 2.79 20.22
N ASP A 46 15.30 1.99 20.00
CA ASP A 46 14.43 2.17 18.85
C ASP A 46 13.66 3.51 18.94
N ILE A 47 13.60 4.20 17.82
CA ILE A 47 12.83 5.44 17.64
C ILE A 47 11.78 5.17 16.57
N MET A 48 10.56 4.85 17.02
CA MET A 48 9.44 4.47 16.14
C MET A 48 8.64 5.67 15.66
N VAL A 49 8.78 6.82 16.32
CA VAL A 49 8.04 8.03 16.00
C VAL A 49 9.01 9.21 16.00
N ALA A 50 8.96 10.00 14.94
CA ALA A 50 9.64 11.28 14.87
C ALA A 50 8.65 12.35 14.39
N GLU A 51 8.90 13.59 14.80
CA GLU A 51 8.05 14.72 14.48
C GLU A 51 8.88 15.79 13.77
N ALA A 52 8.23 16.53 12.89
CA ALA A 52 8.80 17.69 12.23
C ALA A 52 7.72 18.75 12.00
N SER A 53 8.16 19.98 11.73
CA SER A 53 7.29 21.06 11.27
C SER A 53 7.68 21.42 9.84
N GLY A 54 6.68 21.58 8.97
CA GLY A 54 6.89 21.86 7.56
C GLY A 54 6.14 23.12 7.10
N GLU A 55 6.71 23.84 6.14
CA GLU A 55 6.01 24.91 5.43
C GLU A 55 5.44 24.37 4.11
N VAL A 56 4.26 24.85 3.74
CA VAL A 56 3.62 24.43 2.48
C VAL A 56 4.55 24.68 1.29
N GLY A 57 4.74 23.64 0.48
CA GLY A 57 5.59 23.67 -0.71
C GLY A 57 7.09 23.52 -0.40
N SER A 58 7.48 23.27 0.85
CA SER A 58 8.86 22.95 1.24
C SER A 58 9.11 21.44 1.25
N THR A 59 10.31 21.05 1.67
CA THR A 59 10.62 19.69 2.10
C THR A 59 11.00 19.69 3.58
N VAL A 60 10.94 18.51 4.21
CA VAL A 60 11.45 18.22 5.54
C VAL A 60 12.45 17.08 5.43
N SER A 61 13.63 17.24 6.02
CA SER A 61 14.64 16.18 6.02
C SER A 61 14.27 15.10 7.03
N GLY A 62 14.24 13.85 6.56
CA GLY A 62 14.05 12.65 7.38
C GLY A 62 15.21 11.69 7.23
N ARG A 63 15.45 10.89 8.27
CA ARG A 63 16.46 9.82 8.27
C ARG A 63 15.86 8.54 8.83
N ILE A 64 16.22 7.41 8.25
CA ILE A 64 15.81 6.11 8.76
C ILE A 64 17.01 5.19 8.83
N ILE A 65 17.14 4.53 9.98
CA ILE A 65 18.16 3.54 10.26
C ILE A 65 17.49 2.22 10.60
N TYR A 66 17.71 1.19 9.78
CA TYR A 66 17.38 -0.20 10.10
C TYR A 66 18.65 -1.02 10.30
N THR A 67 18.79 -1.62 11.47
CA THR A 67 19.85 -2.57 11.81
C THR A 67 19.24 -3.92 12.13
N SER A 68 19.60 -4.93 11.35
CA SER A 68 19.14 -6.30 11.50
C SER A 68 20.31 -7.25 11.74
N THR A 69 20.12 -8.20 12.64
CA THR A 69 21.11 -9.22 12.98
C THR A 69 20.85 -10.53 12.24
N ASN A 70 19.58 -10.94 12.14
CA ASN A 70 19.17 -12.24 11.63
C ASN A 70 18.22 -12.14 10.44
N THR A 71 17.32 -11.17 10.45
CA THR A 71 16.28 -11.02 9.42
C THR A 71 16.82 -10.41 8.14
N THR A 72 16.48 -10.99 6.98
CA THR A 72 16.83 -10.35 5.71
C THR A 72 15.74 -9.36 5.34
N GLN A 73 16.14 -8.11 5.13
CA GLN A 73 15.28 -7.05 4.62
C GLN A 73 15.34 -7.08 3.09
N ARG A 74 14.19 -7.23 2.43
CA ARG A 74 14.10 -7.37 0.96
C ARG A 74 13.46 -6.19 0.27
N ARG A 75 12.38 -5.67 0.84
CA ARG A 75 11.63 -4.54 0.29
C ARG A 75 11.42 -3.49 1.37
N LEU A 76 11.44 -2.22 0.98
CA LEU A 76 11.05 -1.08 1.80
C LEU A 76 9.71 -0.55 1.29
N TYR A 77 8.77 -0.43 2.21
CA TYR A 77 7.45 0.12 2.00
C TYR A 77 7.36 1.48 2.70
N ILE A 78 6.73 2.42 2.00
CA ILE A 78 6.52 3.76 2.50
C ILE A 78 5.09 4.17 2.14
N THR A 79 4.34 4.66 3.11
CA THR A 79 3.04 5.29 2.85
C THR A 79 3.07 6.75 3.24
N GLN A 80 2.16 7.53 2.63
CA GLN A 80 1.89 8.91 2.97
C GLN A 80 0.40 9.07 3.23
N ASN A 81 0.07 9.70 4.35
CA ASN A 81 -1.28 10.12 4.70
C ASN A 81 -1.32 11.63 4.87
N ILE A 82 -1.96 12.30 3.93
CA ILE A 82 -2.08 13.76 3.95
C ILE A 82 -3.41 14.09 4.61
N SER A 83 -3.40 14.85 5.70
CA SER A 83 -4.61 15.39 6.31
C SER A 83 -5.69 14.35 6.65
N GLY A 84 -5.28 13.12 7.01
CA GLY A 84 -6.21 12.04 7.36
C GLY A 84 -6.95 11.44 6.16
N GLN A 85 -6.47 11.62 4.93
CA GLN A 85 -7.06 11.08 3.70
C GLN A 85 -6.64 9.63 3.39
N GLY A 86 -6.12 8.90 4.38
CA GLY A 86 -5.76 7.50 4.23
C GLY A 86 -4.32 7.29 3.74
N ASP A 87 -3.79 6.10 4.01
CA ASP A 87 -2.39 5.77 3.75
C ASP A 87 -2.20 5.31 2.30
N MET A 88 -1.57 6.15 1.47
CA MET A 88 -1.27 5.83 0.06
C MET A 88 0.19 5.40 -0.12
N PRO A 89 0.52 4.48 -1.05
CA PRO A 89 1.90 4.17 -1.40
C PRO A 89 2.64 5.46 -1.79
N PHE A 90 3.81 5.67 -1.19
CA PHE A 90 4.63 6.84 -1.44
C PHE A 90 6.01 6.43 -1.93
N ASN A 91 6.38 6.92 -3.11
CA ASN A 91 7.72 6.73 -3.64
C ASN A 91 8.24 7.98 -4.35
N ASP A 92 7.62 9.15 -4.16
CA ASP A 92 8.05 10.38 -4.81
C ASP A 92 9.02 11.18 -3.92
N PHE A 93 10.22 10.63 -3.75
CA PHE A 93 11.30 11.28 -3.00
C PHE A 93 12.67 10.95 -3.61
N ASN A 94 13.65 11.79 -3.32
CA ASN A 94 15.05 11.50 -3.64
C ASN A 94 15.67 10.71 -2.49
N LEU A 95 16.17 9.52 -2.81
CA LEU A 95 16.94 8.71 -1.87
C LEU A 95 18.40 9.18 -1.92
N ASP A 96 18.87 9.80 -0.84
CA ASP A 96 20.29 10.12 -0.69
C ASP A 96 20.96 9.06 0.18
N SER A 97 21.67 8.14 -0.47
CA SER A 97 22.38 7.05 0.17
C SER A 97 23.52 6.55 -0.71
N ASP A 98 24.69 6.34 -0.11
CA ASP A 98 25.83 5.72 -0.77
C ASP A 98 25.63 4.22 -0.99
N ASN A 99 24.73 3.59 -0.22
CA ASN A 99 24.62 2.13 -0.11
C ASN A 99 23.28 1.56 -0.59
N LEU A 100 22.33 2.43 -0.95
CA LEU A 100 20.99 2.07 -1.42
C LEU A 100 20.67 2.83 -2.70
N LYS A 101 20.23 2.09 -3.72
CA LYS A 101 19.67 2.68 -4.93
C LYS A 101 18.17 2.54 -4.88
N LYS A 102 17.46 3.60 -5.28
CA LYS A 102 16.01 3.56 -5.42
C LYS A 102 15.64 2.75 -6.66
N ALA A 103 15.51 1.44 -6.50
CA ALA A 103 15.01 0.52 -7.51
C ALA A 103 13.56 0.14 -7.17
N LEU A 104 12.59 0.64 -7.92
CA LEU A 104 11.19 0.35 -7.64
C LEU A 104 10.79 -1.02 -8.21
N LYS A 105 10.07 -1.78 -7.40
CA LYS A 105 9.24 -2.90 -7.86
C LYS A 105 7.96 -2.36 -8.50
N ALA A 106 7.28 -3.20 -9.26
CA ALA A 106 6.06 -2.76 -9.95
C ALA A 106 4.91 -2.44 -8.98
N ASP A 107 4.90 -3.02 -7.77
CA ASP A 107 3.98 -2.65 -6.70
C ASP A 107 4.27 -1.27 -6.07
N GLY A 108 5.39 -0.61 -6.44
CA GLY A 108 5.80 0.68 -5.93
C GLY A 108 6.70 0.62 -4.69
N SER A 109 6.95 -0.57 -4.13
CA SER A 109 7.93 -0.77 -3.07
C SER A 109 9.36 -0.61 -3.59
N ILE A 110 10.30 -0.31 -2.71
CA ILE A 110 11.71 -0.19 -3.07
C ILE A 110 12.39 -1.54 -2.84
N ASP A 111 12.99 -2.09 -3.89
CA ASP A 111 13.88 -3.24 -3.82
C ASP A 111 15.15 -2.84 -3.07
N LEU A 112 15.48 -3.56 -2.00
CA LEU A 112 16.66 -3.30 -1.18
C LEU A 112 17.91 -4.02 -1.72
N ASP A 113 17.93 -4.33 -3.02
CA ASP A 113 18.84 -5.25 -3.70
C ASP A 113 18.77 -6.65 -3.06
N GLY A 114 18.18 -7.63 -3.76
CA GLY A 114 17.81 -8.98 -3.31
C GLY A 114 18.83 -9.87 -2.56
N ALA A 115 19.99 -9.36 -2.13
CA ALA A 115 20.93 -10.00 -1.23
C ALA A 115 21.09 -9.23 0.11
N THR A 116 20.29 -9.63 1.10
CA THR A 116 20.67 -9.60 2.53
C THR A 116 21.12 -8.27 3.14
N LYS A 117 20.46 -7.15 2.85
CA LYS A 117 20.76 -5.90 3.59
C LYS A 117 20.39 -6.08 5.06
N LYS A 118 21.40 -5.96 5.90
CA LYS A 118 21.30 -5.99 7.36
C LYS A 118 21.29 -4.59 7.94
N GLU A 119 22.02 -3.68 7.32
CA GLU A 119 22.10 -2.28 7.72
C GLU A 119 21.63 -1.40 6.56
N ILE A 120 20.71 -0.50 6.88
CA ILE A 120 20.06 0.42 5.95
C ILE A 120 20.06 1.75 6.67
N ASP A 121 20.73 2.74 6.08
CA ASP A 121 20.77 4.11 6.58
C ASP A 121 20.65 5.03 5.37
N PHE A 122 19.61 5.85 5.37
CA PHE A 122 19.36 6.79 4.30
C PHE A 122 18.63 8.02 4.81
N THR A 123 18.87 9.11 4.11
CA THR A 123 18.16 10.36 4.30
C THR A 123 17.29 10.65 3.08
N PHE A 124 16.25 11.44 3.28
CA PHE A 124 15.30 11.80 2.24
C PHE A 124 14.67 13.15 2.56
N GLU A 125 14.28 13.83 1.50
CA GLU A 125 13.53 15.07 1.56
C GLU A 125 12.04 14.76 1.38
N LEU A 126 11.27 14.83 2.47
CA LEU A 126 9.83 14.62 2.48
C LEU A 126 9.12 15.87 1.98
N PRO A 127 8.34 15.79 0.88
CA PRO A 127 7.61 16.95 0.38
C PRO A 127 6.51 17.38 1.36
N VAL A 128 6.32 18.68 1.54
CA VAL A 128 5.19 19.22 2.28
C VAL A 128 4.15 19.72 1.26
N PRO A 129 3.21 18.85 0.82
CA PRO A 129 2.21 19.22 -0.18
C PRO A 129 1.35 20.40 0.29
N ASN A 130 0.70 21.04 -0.68
CA ASN A 130 -0.15 22.20 -0.43
C ASN A 130 -1.42 21.81 0.33
N ILE A 131 -1.36 21.94 1.66
CA ILE A 131 -2.49 21.78 2.59
C ILE A 131 -2.64 23.04 3.44
N ASP A 132 -3.88 23.44 3.72
CA ASP A 132 -4.13 24.62 4.55
C ASP A 132 -3.70 24.41 6.02
N ASN A 133 -3.96 23.21 6.54
CA ASN A 133 -3.71 22.81 7.92
C ASN A 133 -3.78 21.28 8.05
N GLY A 134 -3.00 20.71 8.97
CA GLY A 134 -3.10 19.30 9.31
C GLY A 134 -1.73 18.66 9.53
N SER A 135 -1.71 17.34 9.44
CA SER A 135 -0.49 16.55 9.48
C SER A 135 -0.32 15.75 8.20
N ILE A 136 0.95 15.52 7.84
CA ILE A 136 1.35 14.54 6.84
C ILE A 136 2.09 13.45 7.61
N VAL A 137 1.59 12.22 7.55
CA VAL A 137 2.20 11.07 8.22
C VAL A 137 2.86 10.21 7.16
N TYR A 138 4.16 10.02 7.28
CA TYR A 138 4.92 9.07 6.49
C TYR A 138 5.22 7.85 7.31
N SER A 139 4.75 6.68 6.89
CA SER A 139 5.02 5.42 7.59
C SER A 139 6.01 4.59 6.81
N PHE A 140 6.93 3.93 7.50
CA PHE A 140 8.03 3.18 6.91
C PHE A 140 8.18 1.81 7.58
N TRP A 141 8.39 0.78 6.76
CA TRP A 141 8.73 -0.55 7.23
C TRP A 141 9.42 -1.36 6.13
N THR A 142 10.16 -2.39 6.54
CA THR A 142 10.78 -3.36 5.63
C THR A 142 10.12 -4.72 5.77
N THR A 143 10.18 -5.51 4.71
CA THR A 143 9.60 -6.86 4.67
C THR A 143 10.61 -7.90 4.21
N LYS A 144 10.33 -9.16 4.54
CA LYS A 144 11.13 -10.35 4.17
C LYS A 144 10.87 -10.84 2.74
N GLY A 145 9.87 -10.28 2.08
CA GLY A 145 9.35 -10.64 0.76
C GLY A 145 8.33 -9.60 0.31
N LYS A 146 7.34 -10.00 -0.49
CA LYS A 146 6.27 -9.11 -0.94
C LYS A 146 5.37 -8.68 0.23
N GLY A 147 5.30 -7.39 0.53
CA GLY A 147 4.43 -6.85 1.57
C GLY A 147 3.05 -6.42 1.04
N ASP A 148 2.38 -5.58 1.83
CA ASP A 148 1.13 -4.90 1.47
C ASP A 148 1.12 -3.51 2.12
N PHE A 149 0.85 -2.47 1.34
CA PHE A 149 0.82 -1.08 1.82
C PHE A 149 -0.28 -0.80 2.85
N ARG A 150 -1.28 -1.69 2.97
CA ARG A 150 -2.39 -1.58 3.93
C ARG A 150 -2.24 -2.47 5.15
N ASP A 151 -1.34 -3.45 5.10
CA ASP A 151 -1.02 -4.34 6.21
C ASP A 151 0.50 -4.41 6.40
N PRO A 152 1.06 -3.53 7.25
CA PRO A 152 2.48 -3.55 7.49
C PRO A 152 2.96 -4.77 8.28
N ALA A 153 2.06 -5.56 8.87
CA ALA A 153 2.42 -6.83 9.51
C ALA A 153 2.70 -7.94 8.48
N LYS A 154 2.18 -7.81 7.25
CA LYS A 154 2.39 -8.80 6.19
C LYS A 154 3.87 -8.92 5.84
N ARG A 155 4.46 -10.04 6.29
CA ARG A 155 5.88 -10.41 6.09
C ARG A 155 6.86 -9.36 6.65
N LEU A 156 6.47 -8.65 7.73
CA LEU A 156 7.30 -7.65 8.39
C LEU A 156 8.71 -8.19 8.72
N ALA A 157 9.71 -7.37 8.41
CA ALA A 157 11.11 -7.55 8.82
C ALA A 157 11.46 -6.61 9.98
N LEU A 158 11.46 -5.30 9.72
CA LEU A 158 11.65 -4.24 10.71
C LEU A 158 10.70 -3.07 10.41
N GLY A 159 10.39 -2.27 11.42
CA GLY A 159 9.27 -1.33 11.36
C GLY A 159 8.24 -1.61 12.46
N VAL A 160 7.11 -0.93 12.50
CA VAL A 160 6.68 0.17 11.63
C VAL A 160 7.00 1.49 12.33
N GLY A 161 7.56 2.46 11.60
CA GLY A 161 7.82 3.80 12.14
C GLY A 161 7.10 4.88 11.38
N ALA A 162 6.90 6.02 12.02
CA ALA A 162 6.20 7.15 11.43
C ALA A 162 6.94 8.48 11.66
N ILE A 163 7.10 9.25 10.58
CA ILE A 163 7.47 10.67 10.64
C ILE A 163 6.21 11.49 10.45
N THR A 164 5.84 12.29 11.46
CA THR A 164 4.69 13.19 11.39
C THR A 164 5.15 14.62 11.14
N VAL A 165 4.79 15.16 9.98
CA VAL A 165 5.03 16.57 9.64
C VAL A 165 3.79 17.38 9.95
N THR A 166 3.91 18.32 10.88
CA THR A 166 2.84 19.26 11.25
C THR A 166 2.87 20.48 10.34
N VAL A 167 1.70 20.85 9.79
CA VAL A 167 1.48 22.06 9.00
C VAL A 167 0.40 22.91 9.67
N GLY A 168 0.67 24.19 9.89
CA GLY A 168 -0.28 25.10 10.53
C GLY A 168 -0.56 24.74 12.00
N THR A 169 -1.83 24.49 12.33
CA THR A 169 -2.26 24.07 13.69
C THR A 169 -2.20 22.56 13.90
N GLY A 170 -1.80 21.77 12.91
CA GLY A 170 -1.74 20.31 12.98
C GLY A 170 -3.09 19.62 13.05
N THR A 171 -4.20 20.35 12.86
CA THR A 171 -5.54 19.79 12.98
C THR A 171 -6.05 19.36 11.62
N ASN A 172 -6.28 18.06 11.45
CA ASN A 172 -6.85 17.53 10.22
C ASN A 172 -8.32 17.96 10.07
N PRO A 173 -8.76 18.30 8.85
CA PRO A 173 -10.18 18.48 8.58
C PRO A 173 -10.94 17.17 8.79
N THR A 174 -12.27 17.25 8.86
CA THR A 174 -13.10 16.05 8.81
C THR A 174 -12.83 15.31 7.51
N ALA A 175 -12.52 14.02 7.61
CA ALA A 175 -12.18 13.19 6.46
C ALA A 175 -13.39 13.05 5.50
N ALA A 176 -13.16 13.42 4.24
CA ALA A 176 -14.09 13.14 3.16
C ALA A 176 -14.07 11.65 2.83
N VAL A 177 -15.08 11.16 2.09
CA VAL A 177 -14.94 9.88 1.40
C VAL A 177 -13.94 10.02 0.26
N ARG A 178 -13.18 8.96 -0.02
CA ARG A 178 -12.51 8.85 -1.33
C ARG A 178 -13.55 8.36 -2.32
N GLU A 179 -13.70 9.08 -3.42
CA GLU A 179 -14.72 8.83 -4.43
C GLU A 179 -14.08 8.58 -5.79
N PHE A 180 -14.54 7.52 -6.45
CA PHE A 180 -14.11 7.14 -7.79
C PHE A 180 -15.35 6.92 -8.65
N ALA A 181 -15.40 7.54 -9.83
CA ALA A 181 -16.58 7.55 -10.67
C ALA A 181 -16.32 6.84 -12.01
N ALA A 182 -17.35 6.22 -12.57
CA ALA A 182 -17.30 5.50 -13.85
C ALA A 182 -16.17 4.45 -13.95
N VAL A 183 -15.89 3.75 -12.84
CA VAL A 183 -14.95 2.64 -12.81
C VAL A 183 -15.51 1.50 -13.65
N LYS A 184 -14.70 0.96 -14.57
CA LYS A 184 -15.11 -0.10 -15.49
C LYS A 184 -14.32 -1.37 -15.26
N LEU A 185 -15.01 -2.47 -15.00
CA LEU A 185 -14.42 -3.81 -14.93
C LEU A 185 -14.99 -4.70 -16.02
N PHE A 186 -14.12 -5.47 -16.67
CA PHE A 186 -14.48 -6.36 -17.78
C PHE A 186 -14.56 -7.81 -17.32
N ALA A 187 -15.50 -8.56 -17.90
CA ALA A 187 -15.62 -9.99 -17.67
C ALA A 187 -14.29 -10.69 -18.03
N PRO A 188 -13.84 -11.68 -17.25
CA PRO A 188 -12.54 -12.32 -17.44
C PRO A 188 -12.44 -13.04 -18.79
N ASP A 189 -11.34 -12.84 -19.51
CA ASP A 189 -10.95 -13.74 -20.59
C ASP A 189 -10.03 -14.87 -20.09
N VAL A 190 -9.95 -15.98 -20.84
CA VAL A 190 -9.16 -17.15 -20.44
C VAL A 190 -7.65 -16.88 -20.32
N ASN A 191 -7.15 -15.81 -20.96
CA ASN A 191 -5.74 -15.41 -20.93
C ASN A 191 -5.45 -14.31 -19.89
N GLY A 192 -6.45 -13.95 -19.07
CA GLY A 192 -6.33 -12.94 -18.04
C GLY A 192 -6.02 -11.53 -18.54
N LYS A 193 -6.33 -11.18 -19.79
CA LYS A 193 -5.94 -9.88 -20.40
C LYS A 193 -6.92 -8.74 -20.13
N THR A 194 -8.03 -9.03 -19.47
CA THR A 194 -9.11 -8.11 -19.15
C THR A 194 -8.87 -7.42 -17.80
N GLU A 195 -9.23 -6.14 -17.72
CA GLU A 195 -9.18 -5.34 -16.48
C GLU A 195 -10.36 -5.75 -15.60
N THR A 196 -10.15 -6.78 -14.80
CA THR A 196 -11.22 -7.51 -14.11
C THR A 196 -11.24 -7.22 -12.61
N PHE A 197 -10.10 -6.84 -12.03
CA PHE A 197 -9.96 -6.59 -10.59
C PHE A 197 -9.85 -5.09 -10.30
N PHE A 198 -10.49 -4.65 -9.23
CA PHE A 198 -10.36 -3.29 -8.71
C PHE A 198 -9.55 -3.27 -7.41
N SER A 199 -8.80 -2.19 -7.21
CA SER A 199 -8.12 -1.90 -5.95
C SER A 199 -8.70 -0.66 -5.28
N LEU A 200 -9.17 -0.85 -4.04
CA LEU A 200 -9.61 0.17 -3.10
C LEU A 200 -8.44 0.98 -2.53
N LEU A 201 -7.20 0.50 -2.73
CA LEU A 201 -6.00 1.23 -2.33
C LEU A 201 -5.80 2.44 -3.23
N ASN A 202 -5.64 2.22 -4.54
CA ASN A 202 -5.08 3.22 -5.45
C ASN A 202 -5.92 3.48 -6.72
N GLU A 203 -7.22 3.20 -6.69
CA GLU A 203 -8.15 3.46 -7.82
C GLU A 203 -7.79 2.72 -9.12
N THR A 204 -6.92 1.72 -9.04
CA THR A 204 -6.44 1.06 -10.25
C THR A 204 -7.26 -0.18 -10.56
N VAL A 205 -7.65 -0.30 -11.83
CA VAL A 205 -8.16 -1.56 -12.40
C VAL A 205 -7.00 -2.38 -12.92
N TYR A 206 -7.02 -3.68 -12.67
CA TYR A 206 -5.91 -4.58 -13.00
C TYR A 206 -6.33 -5.69 -13.93
N LYS A 207 -5.41 -6.02 -14.84
CA LYS A 207 -5.45 -7.25 -15.61
C LYS A 207 -5.08 -8.44 -14.75
N ILE A 208 -5.71 -9.57 -14.99
CA ILE A 208 -5.46 -10.79 -14.22
C ILE A 208 -4.02 -11.29 -14.45
N ASN A 209 -3.50 -11.14 -15.67
CA ASN A 209 -2.15 -11.59 -16.00
C ASN A 209 -1.01 -10.74 -15.42
N VAL A 210 -1.31 -9.59 -14.80
CA VAL A 210 -0.32 -8.82 -14.00
C VAL A 210 -0.35 -9.20 -12.51
N GLY A 211 -1.15 -10.21 -12.15
CA GLY A 211 -1.29 -10.73 -10.79
C GLY A 211 0.02 -11.01 -10.04
N PRO A 212 1.09 -11.56 -10.65
CA PRO A 212 2.32 -11.84 -9.93
C PRO A 212 2.82 -10.69 -9.05
N GLU A 213 2.72 -9.43 -9.53
CA GLU A 213 3.10 -8.26 -8.73
C GLU A 213 1.90 -7.61 -8.03
N PHE A 214 0.69 -7.62 -8.60
CA PHE A 214 -0.41 -6.80 -8.10
C PHE A 214 -1.53 -7.54 -7.36
N ARG A 215 -1.47 -8.87 -7.25
CA ARG A 215 -2.57 -9.67 -6.66
C ARG A 215 -2.94 -9.27 -5.23
N ALA A 216 -1.98 -8.80 -4.43
CA ALA A 216 -2.22 -8.28 -3.07
C ALA A 216 -2.98 -6.93 -3.05
N PHE A 217 -3.07 -6.24 -4.20
CA PHE A 217 -3.78 -4.96 -4.32
C PHE A 217 -5.24 -5.17 -4.72
N TRP A 218 -5.56 -6.31 -5.32
CA TRP A 218 -6.91 -6.62 -5.77
C TRP A 218 -7.80 -6.86 -4.58
N ASP A 219 -8.92 -6.14 -4.49
CA ASP A 219 -9.88 -6.31 -3.41
C ASP A 219 -11.09 -7.15 -3.85
N PHE A 220 -11.55 -6.91 -5.08
CA PHE A 220 -12.60 -7.70 -5.70
C PHE A 220 -12.51 -7.64 -7.22
N GLY A 221 -13.17 -8.60 -7.88
CA GLY A 221 -13.28 -8.66 -9.32
C GLY A 221 -14.71 -8.81 -9.81
N TYR A 222 -14.93 -8.43 -11.07
CA TYR A 222 -16.19 -8.61 -11.78
C TYR A 222 -16.20 -9.90 -12.61
N TYR A 223 -17.30 -10.64 -12.58
CA TYR A 223 -17.56 -11.69 -13.56
C TYR A 223 -19.04 -11.72 -13.98
N TYR A 224 -19.31 -12.33 -15.13
CA TYR A 224 -20.65 -12.66 -15.56
C TYR A 224 -20.84 -14.18 -15.53
N GLY A 225 -21.70 -14.65 -14.63
CA GLY A 225 -21.99 -16.07 -14.49
C GLY A 225 -23.09 -16.54 -15.44
N ALA A 226 -22.75 -17.39 -16.41
CA ALA A 226 -23.68 -17.93 -17.39
C ALA A 226 -23.59 -19.46 -17.59
N SER A 227 -22.61 -20.13 -16.96
CA SER A 227 -22.48 -21.59 -17.01
C SER A 227 -21.67 -22.14 -15.83
N GLY A 228 -21.59 -23.47 -15.71
CA GLY A 228 -20.77 -24.12 -14.70
C GLY A 228 -21.26 -23.85 -13.27
N VAL A 229 -20.33 -23.57 -12.35
CA VAL A 229 -20.66 -23.26 -10.95
C VAL A 229 -21.34 -21.90 -10.77
N SER A 230 -21.17 -20.99 -11.74
CA SER A 230 -21.71 -19.63 -11.75
C SER A 230 -22.90 -19.48 -12.69
N ALA A 231 -23.59 -20.57 -13.07
CA ALA A 231 -24.60 -20.57 -14.13
C ALA A 231 -25.75 -19.55 -13.94
N ASP A 232 -26.09 -19.23 -12.70
CA ASP A 232 -27.20 -18.34 -12.34
C ASP A 232 -26.72 -17.06 -11.64
N ASP A 233 -25.43 -16.72 -11.73
CA ASP A 233 -24.88 -15.57 -11.01
C ASP A 233 -25.11 -14.25 -11.78
N ASP A 234 -25.18 -14.26 -13.12
CA ASP A 234 -25.21 -13.05 -13.96
C ASP A 234 -24.09 -12.06 -13.57
N ALA A 235 -24.28 -10.75 -13.74
CA ALA A 235 -23.33 -9.72 -13.34
C ALA A 235 -23.07 -9.76 -11.84
N SER A 236 -21.82 -10.00 -11.44
CA SER A 236 -21.46 -10.33 -10.06
C SER A 236 -20.11 -9.76 -9.66
N PHE A 237 -19.96 -9.44 -8.37
CA PHE A 237 -18.66 -9.22 -7.74
C PHE A 237 -18.32 -10.38 -6.81
N ALA A 238 -17.04 -10.72 -6.75
CA ALA A 238 -16.48 -11.58 -5.72
C ALA A 238 -15.19 -10.97 -5.18
N SER A 239 -14.92 -11.16 -3.90
CA SER A 239 -13.62 -10.84 -3.30
C SER A 239 -12.51 -11.57 -4.04
N THR A 240 -11.29 -11.02 -4.01
CA THR A 240 -10.13 -11.69 -4.62
C THR A 240 -9.92 -13.09 -4.03
N ALA A 241 -10.12 -13.25 -2.72
CA ALA A 241 -10.01 -14.53 -2.02
C ALA A 241 -11.03 -15.57 -2.49
N GLN A 242 -12.26 -15.18 -2.82
CA GLN A 242 -13.32 -16.09 -3.26
C GLN A 242 -13.50 -16.14 -4.79
N TYR A 243 -12.75 -15.35 -5.55
CA TYR A 243 -13.01 -15.14 -6.98
C TYR A 243 -12.93 -16.42 -7.80
N ASP A 244 -11.87 -17.22 -7.61
CA ASP A 244 -11.66 -18.47 -8.38
C ASP A 244 -12.78 -19.48 -8.15
N GLU A 245 -13.21 -19.66 -6.90
CA GLU A 245 -14.32 -20.56 -6.56
C GLU A 245 -15.67 -20.03 -7.05
N SER A 246 -15.86 -18.71 -6.98
CA SER A 246 -17.10 -18.04 -7.39
C SER A 246 -17.29 -18.08 -8.91
N PHE A 247 -16.24 -17.77 -9.66
CA PHE A 247 -16.28 -17.77 -11.12
C PHE A 247 -16.21 -19.20 -11.67
N GLY A 248 -15.26 -19.99 -11.16
CA GLY A 248 -15.12 -21.43 -11.41
C GLY A 248 -14.57 -21.84 -12.78
N PHE A 249 -14.00 -20.90 -13.53
CA PHE A 249 -13.28 -21.21 -14.76
C PHE A 249 -11.79 -20.85 -14.63
N PRO A 250 -10.89 -21.66 -15.22
CA PRO A 250 -9.47 -21.38 -15.18
C PRO A 250 -9.15 -20.11 -15.98
N VAL A 251 -8.40 -19.21 -15.36
CA VAL A 251 -7.89 -17.98 -15.98
C VAL A 251 -6.40 -17.83 -15.70
N GLU A 252 -5.63 -17.52 -16.74
CA GLU A 252 -4.19 -17.27 -16.60
C GLU A 252 -3.90 -16.10 -15.66
N GLY A 253 -2.97 -16.30 -14.71
CA GLY A 253 -2.53 -15.28 -13.75
C GLY A 253 -3.42 -15.14 -12.51
N LEU A 254 -4.60 -15.76 -12.48
CA LEU A 254 -5.52 -15.68 -11.34
C LEU A 254 -4.90 -16.29 -10.08
N LYS A 255 -4.26 -17.46 -10.24
CA LYS A 255 -3.52 -18.14 -9.17
C LYS A 255 -2.03 -17.84 -9.25
N PRO A 256 -1.32 -17.80 -8.11
CA PRO A 256 0.14 -17.74 -8.11
C PRO A 256 0.75 -18.95 -8.83
N ASN A 257 1.75 -18.71 -9.67
CA ASN A 257 2.62 -19.74 -10.22
C ASN A 257 3.74 -20.09 -9.23
N ALA A 258 4.31 -21.29 -9.36
CA ALA A 258 5.34 -21.79 -8.45
C ALA A 258 6.63 -20.95 -8.43
N ASP A 259 6.89 -20.19 -9.50
CA ASP A 259 8.07 -19.33 -9.65
C ASP A 259 7.84 -17.90 -9.12
N GLU A 260 6.64 -17.57 -8.63
CA GLU A 260 6.34 -16.26 -8.04
C GLU A 260 6.92 -16.13 -6.63
N GLU A 261 7.39 -14.92 -6.29
CA GLU A 261 7.81 -14.62 -4.92
C GLU A 261 6.64 -14.83 -3.95
N ASP A 262 6.87 -15.60 -2.90
CA ASP A 262 5.90 -15.92 -1.85
C ASP A 262 4.62 -16.65 -2.30
N ALA A 263 4.62 -17.31 -3.48
CA ALA A 263 3.46 -17.98 -4.08
C ALA A 263 2.64 -18.87 -3.12
N GLU A 264 3.32 -19.68 -2.30
CA GLU A 264 2.68 -20.62 -1.37
C GLU A 264 2.03 -19.95 -0.15
N THR A 265 2.43 -18.71 0.15
CA THR A 265 2.01 -17.98 1.36
C THR A 265 1.23 -16.72 1.04
N GLU A 266 0.86 -16.53 -0.23
CA GLU A 266 0.14 -15.34 -0.65
C GLU A 266 -1.30 -15.36 -0.13
N THR A 267 -1.61 -14.39 0.74
CA THR A 267 -2.95 -14.14 1.23
C THR A 267 -3.65 -13.16 0.30
N LEU A 268 -4.84 -13.54 -0.16
CA LEU A 268 -5.69 -12.73 -1.04
C LEU A 268 -6.68 -11.93 -0.20
N ASN A 269 -7.06 -10.74 -0.69
CA ASN A 269 -7.94 -9.87 0.07
C ASN A 269 -9.37 -10.39 0.07
N GLU A 270 -9.99 -10.27 1.24
CA GLU A 270 -11.40 -10.46 1.45
C GLU A 270 -12.13 -9.13 1.30
N THR A 271 -13.28 -9.15 0.64
CA THR A 271 -14.21 -8.01 0.60
C THR A 271 -15.60 -8.60 0.80
N PHE A 272 -16.35 -8.02 1.72
CA PHE A 272 -17.68 -8.53 2.09
C PHE A 272 -18.75 -7.58 1.57
N PHE A 273 -19.75 -8.11 0.89
CA PHE A 273 -20.77 -7.34 0.17
C PHE A 273 -22.15 -7.54 0.77
N GLY A 274 -22.94 -6.48 0.80
CA GLY A 274 -24.37 -6.52 1.10
C GLY A 274 -25.11 -5.54 0.21
N LYS A 275 -26.28 -5.92 -0.31
CA LYS A 275 -27.13 -4.96 -1.02
C LYS A 275 -27.71 -3.96 -0.02
N SER A 276 -27.55 -2.67 -0.26
CA SER A 276 -28.09 -1.66 0.65
C SER A 276 -29.61 -1.70 0.65
N THR A 277 -30.20 -1.52 1.83
CA THR A 277 -31.66 -1.42 2.02
C THR A 277 -32.08 -0.03 2.49
N SER A 278 -31.12 0.81 2.85
CA SER A 278 -31.32 2.14 3.43
C SER A 278 -30.74 3.27 2.57
N ILE A 279 -29.81 2.95 1.67
CA ILE A 279 -29.16 3.91 0.77
C ILE A 279 -29.54 3.55 -0.65
N ASP A 280 -30.30 4.43 -1.30
CA ASP A 280 -30.57 4.34 -2.74
C ASP A 280 -29.54 5.15 -3.55
N ALA A 281 -29.64 5.11 -4.88
CA ALA A 281 -28.72 5.81 -5.76
C ALA A 281 -28.66 7.33 -5.53
N ALA A 282 -29.77 7.96 -5.14
CA ALA A 282 -29.79 9.40 -4.86
C ALA A 282 -29.14 9.72 -3.51
N ALA A 283 -29.38 8.90 -2.49
CA ALA A 283 -28.73 9.02 -1.18
C ALA A 283 -27.22 8.79 -1.30
N PHE A 284 -26.77 7.82 -2.11
CA PHE A 284 -25.36 7.59 -2.41
C PHE A 284 -24.66 8.88 -2.88
N ASP A 285 -25.27 9.63 -3.81
CA ASP A 285 -24.68 10.85 -4.36
C ASP A 285 -24.48 11.95 -3.31
N THR A 286 -25.27 11.96 -2.23
CA THR A 286 -25.18 12.96 -1.16
C THR A 286 -24.07 12.70 -0.14
N ILE A 287 -23.58 11.47 -0.04
CA ILE A 287 -22.54 11.09 0.93
C ILE A 287 -21.22 11.76 0.55
N SER A 288 -20.63 12.50 1.48
CA SER A 288 -19.38 13.23 1.25
C SER A 288 -18.36 13.04 2.35
N LEU A 289 -18.77 12.57 3.53
CA LEU A 289 -17.91 12.41 4.70
C LEU A 289 -17.73 10.92 5.04
N SER A 290 -16.49 10.54 5.35
CA SER A 290 -16.14 9.16 5.73
C SER A 290 -16.95 8.64 6.93
N GLY A 291 -17.29 9.54 7.85
CA GLY A 291 -18.09 9.23 9.02
C GLY A 291 -19.52 8.75 8.71
N GLU A 292 -20.07 9.12 7.56
CA GLU A 292 -21.41 8.69 7.12
C GLU A 292 -21.45 7.20 6.75
N LEU A 293 -20.30 6.61 6.42
CA LEU A 293 -20.16 5.20 6.10
C LEU A 293 -20.08 4.30 7.35
N ASN A 294 -19.94 4.88 8.55
CA ASN A 294 -19.76 4.12 9.79
C ASN A 294 -20.94 3.19 10.12
N SER A 295 -22.15 3.52 9.66
CA SER A 295 -23.36 2.71 9.88
C SER A 295 -23.42 1.44 9.04
N ILE A 296 -22.58 1.31 8.01
CA ILE A 296 -22.55 0.11 7.16
C ILE A 296 -22.21 -1.10 8.01
N ALA A 297 -23.03 -2.14 7.91
CA ALA A 297 -22.86 -3.37 8.67
C ALA A 297 -21.95 -4.34 7.91
N ASN A 298 -21.19 -5.15 8.64
CA ASN A 298 -20.38 -6.20 8.03
C ASN A 298 -21.31 -7.30 7.51
N SER A 299 -21.23 -7.57 6.20
CA SER A 299 -21.75 -8.80 5.62
C SER A 299 -20.79 -9.96 5.88
N ASN A 300 -21.29 -11.19 5.77
CA ASN A 300 -20.44 -12.39 5.72
C ASN A 300 -20.27 -12.92 4.29
N GLU A 301 -20.94 -12.29 3.32
CA GLU A 301 -20.92 -12.72 1.93
C GLU A 301 -19.74 -12.08 1.21
N GLN A 302 -18.79 -12.89 0.73
CA GLN A 302 -17.67 -12.44 -0.09
C GLN A 302 -18.00 -12.39 -1.60
N LYS A 303 -19.27 -12.57 -1.92
CA LYS A 303 -19.82 -12.59 -3.28
C LYS A 303 -21.18 -11.94 -3.30
N ILE A 304 -21.46 -11.14 -4.33
CA ILE A 304 -22.78 -10.58 -4.60
C ILE A 304 -23.11 -10.75 -6.08
N THR A 305 -24.31 -11.26 -6.35
CA THR A 305 -24.71 -11.71 -7.69
C THR A 305 -25.96 -10.99 -8.18
N LYS A 306 -26.25 -11.11 -9.47
CA LYS A 306 -27.44 -10.54 -10.13
C LYS A 306 -27.54 -9.03 -9.92
N LEU A 307 -26.41 -8.34 -10.04
CA LEU A 307 -26.34 -6.89 -9.95
C LEU A 307 -27.12 -6.24 -11.10
N ASN A 308 -27.80 -5.13 -10.80
CA ASN A 308 -28.55 -4.34 -11.77
C ASN A 308 -28.11 -2.87 -11.71
N VAL A 309 -28.27 -2.16 -12.83
CA VAL A 309 -28.08 -0.70 -12.86
C VAL A 309 -29.00 -0.04 -11.83
N GLY A 310 -28.42 0.87 -11.03
CA GLY A 310 -29.08 1.55 -9.92
C GLY A 310 -28.99 0.82 -8.58
N ASP A 311 -28.43 -0.40 -8.53
CA ASP A 311 -28.13 -1.07 -7.27
C ASP A 311 -27.05 -0.31 -6.50
N VAL A 312 -27.25 -0.19 -5.19
CA VAL A 312 -26.24 0.28 -4.22
C VAL A 312 -25.81 -0.89 -3.34
N ILE A 313 -24.51 -1.12 -3.29
CA ILE A 313 -23.86 -2.21 -2.58
C ILE A 313 -23.04 -1.61 -1.45
N GLU A 314 -23.31 -2.03 -0.24
CA GLU A 314 -22.47 -1.82 0.93
C GLU A 314 -21.34 -2.84 0.95
N PHE A 315 -20.14 -2.41 1.32
CA PHE A 315 -19.05 -3.35 1.53
C PHE A 315 -18.16 -2.98 2.71
N VAL A 316 -17.43 -3.99 3.16
CA VAL A 316 -16.34 -3.88 4.14
C VAL A 316 -15.14 -4.66 3.61
N ASP A 317 -13.99 -4.01 3.54
CA ASP A 317 -12.76 -4.63 3.04
C ASP A 317 -12.04 -5.44 4.14
N ASN A 318 -10.99 -6.15 3.74
CA ASN A 318 -10.13 -6.96 4.61
C ASN A 318 -9.54 -6.20 5.81
N TYR A 319 -9.44 -4.87 5.72
CA TYR A 319 -8.84 -3.99 6.71
C TYR A 319 -9.91 -3.26 7.56
N GLY A 320 -11.20 -3.60 7.35
CA GLY A 320 -12.33 -3.03 8.08
C GLY A 320 -12.80 -1.67 7.57
N LYS A 321 -12.26 -1.17 6.44
CA LYS A 321 -12.75 0.05 5.80
C LYS A 321 -14.08 -0.23 5.12
N LYS A 322 -15.00 0.72 5.28
CA LYS A 322 -16.36 0.60 4.76
C LYS A 322 -16.51 1.41 3.49
N GLY A 323 -17.44 1.00 2.63
CA GLY A 323 -17.71 1.73 1.41
C GLY A 323 -19.04 1.37 0.76
N LEU A 324 -19.35 2.11 -0.29
CA LEU A 324 -20.52 1.93 -1.13
C LEU A 324 -20.09 1.83 -2.59
N ILE A 325 -20.77 0.98 -3.35
CA ILE A 325 -20.66 0.89 -4.81
C ILE A 325 -22.05 1.15 -5.38
N LYS A 326 -22.15 2.01 -6.40
CA LYS A 326 -23.39 2.28 -7.14
C LYS A 326 -23.20 1.85 -8.58
N ILE A 327 -23.99 0.88 -9.06
CA ILE A 327 -23.89 0.38 -10.43
C ILE A 327 -24.50 1.39 -11.40
N THR A 328 -23.72 1.84 -12.39
CA THR A 328 -24.14 2.87 -13.36
C THR A 328 -24.45 2.28 -14.72
N ASP A 329 -23.77 1.20 -15.14
CA ASP A 329 -24.02 0.53 -16.42
C ASP A 329 -23.61 -0.95 -16.37
N ILE A 330 -24.27 -1.79 -17.16
CA ILE A 330 -23.93 -3.20 -17.34
C ILE A 330 -24.09 -3.54 -18.82
N GLN A 331 -22.99 -4.00 -19.44
CA GLN A 331 -23.04 -4.74 -20.68
C GLN A 331 -22.94 -6.24 -20.37
N PRO A 332 -24.07 -6.97 -20.41
CA PRO A 332 -24.10 -8.39 -20.01
C PRO A 332 -23.39 -9.26 -21.05
N GLY A 333 -22.70 -10.30 -20.58
CA GLY A 333 -22.05 -11.27 -21.45
C GLY A 333 -20.70 -11.74 -20.94
N PHE A 334 -20.03 -12.52 -21.78
CA PHE A 334 -18.70 -13.06 -21.53
C PHE A 334 -17.77 -12.66 -22.67
N GLY A 335 -16.72 -11.91 -22.36
CA GLY A 335 -15.69 -11.52 -23.32
C GLY A 335 -15.09 -10.14 -23.02
N ASN A 336 -14.06 -9.78 -23.78
CA ASN A 336 -13.22 -8.60 -23.55
C ASN A 336 -13.94 -7.25 -23.71
N THR A 337 -15.20 -7.24 -24.14
CA THR A 337 -16.00 -6.04 -24.33
C THR A 337 -17.17 -5.93 -23.36
N ASP A 338 -17.48 -6.99 -22.61
CA ASP A 338 -18.61 -7.02 -21.67
C ASP A 338 -18.12 -6.56 -20.30
N PHE A 339 -18.89 -5.68 -19.66
CA PHE A 339 -18.41 -4.91 -18.52
C PHE A 339 -19.51 -4.59 -17.51
N ILE A 340 -19.06 -4.21 -16.32
CA ILE A 340 -19.83 -3.45 -15.33
C ILE A 340 -19.15 -2.11 -15.10
N GLU A 341 -19.95 -1.05 -15.04
CA GLU A 341 -19.52 0.30 -14.69
C GLU A 341 -20.16 0.71 -13.37
N PHE A 342 -19.41 1.36 -12.50
CA PHE A 342 -19.87 1.79 -11.19
C PHE A 342 -19.14 3.01 -10.64
N ASP A 343 -19.80 3.70 -9.72
CA ASP A 343 -19.18 4.67 -8.83
C ASP A 343 -18.93 4.02 -7.47
N VAL A 344 -17.90 4.45 -6.76
CA VAL A 344 -17.53 3.90 -5.46
C VAL A 344 -17.10 5.00 -4.49
N LYS A 345 -17.54 4.90 -3.24
CA LYS A 345 -17.20 5.81 -2.13
C LYS A 345 -16.67 5.00 -0.97
N ILE A 346 -15.50 5.35 -0.46
CA ILE A 346 -14.82 4.57 0.58
C ILE A 346 -14.30 5.43 1.71
N GLN A 347 -14.24 4.81 2.89
CA GLN A 347 -13.48 5.37 3.99
C GLN A 347 -12.00 5.46 3.60
N PRO A 348 -11.34 6.60 3.86
CA PRO A 348 -9.91 6.73 3.69
C PRO A 348 -9.12 5.78 4.58
#